data_AF-A0A7Y4VFE9-F1
#
_entry.id   AF-A0A7Y4VFE9-F1
#
_cell.length_a   1.000
_cell.length_b   1.000
_cell.length_c   1.000
_cell.angle_alpha   90.00
_cell.angle_beta   90.00
_cell.angle_gamma   90.00
#
_symmetry.space_group_name_H-M   'P 1'
#
loop_
_entity.id
_entity.type
_entity.pdbx_description
1 polymer ?
#
loop_
_entity_poly.entity_id
_entity_poly.type
_entity_poly.pdbx_seq_one_letter_code
_entity_poly.pdbx_strand_id
1 'polypeptide(L)'
;MNEILVIGHRNPDTDSICSAIGYAEFKRRTGMPEAVAARCGDTNDRTDFVLNTFGVPAPKFVADVSPKVRDVMQTRIMSVTSETTAAEALGMMDEHNIRILPVLDQDKRCRGLLSLFKLTKFLFPTANRIMDSRRVLSSLANLTQVLHGEVFVACDIEKEEELTLMIGAMSLESFAMRLDTFPREKLAVVVGDRWDIQNLAIREGVRAVIVTGGLHVESKTIEAAVRKGVSLITSPHDTATTAALCRAAVAVRHVLNEEFICFGEHVSLAAVREEATSSGYQIFPVLDQHGQTIGILSKTDFLKTVTRKLILVDHNELSQAVQGADEVEIIEIIDHHRIGALTTHQPILFRNEPVGSTSTIVADCFFRYGVEMPKPIAGLLLAGLVSDTLNLTSPTTTPQDVEVLKKLETLSDVNARNFTEKLFASGSLLNLKSAPQAVATDCKEYAENGRKFSVAQIEETGFDQFWKRKDELLAALEDHRKRRDYFFSALLVTDVTTQMSLLLIVGDAAVDGKIDYPRLEPGIFELRDVVSRKKQLLPFLTHCLKRIRSET
;
A
#
# COMPACT_ATOMS: atom_id res chain seq x y z
N MET A 1 14.63 -7.82 -2.94
CA MET A 1 14.59 -9.06 -2.15
C MET A 1 13.25 -9.08 -1.44
N ASN A 2 12.52 -10.19 -1.50
CA ASN A 2 11.19 -10.28 -0.92
C ASN A 2 11.34 -10.75 0.52
N GLU A 3 11.11 -9.82 1.46
CA GLU A 3 11.18 -10.11 2.90
C GLU A 3 10.12 -11.16 3.29
N ILE A 4 10.49 -12.09 4.17
CA ILE A 4 9.54 -12.95 4.88
C ILE A 4 9.30 -12.31 6.24
N LEU A 5 8.07 -11.85 6.49
CA LEU A 5 7.75 -11.18 7.75
C LEU A 5 7.36 -12.20 8.80
N VAL A 6 8.10 -12.22 9.91
CA VAL A 6 7.74 -12.96 11.13
C VAL A 6 7.00 -11.98 12.03
N ILE A 7 5.70 -12.20 12.23
CA ILE A 7 4.83 -11.22 12.89
C ILE A 7 3.89 -11.88 13.88
N GLY A 8 3.78 -11.24 15.04
CA GLY A 8 2.82 -11.57 16.09
C GLY A 8 1.42 -11.06 15.77
N HIS A 9 0.55 -11.07 16.78
CA HIS A 9 -0.81 -10.56 16.65
C HIS A 9 -0.84 -9.02 16.49
N ARG A 10 -2.01 -8.52 16.09
CA ARG A 10 -2.26 -7.11 15.75
C ARG A 10 -1.99 -6.15 16.92
N ASN A 11 -2.26 -6.60 18.14
CA ASN A 11 -2.08 -5.82 19.37
C ASN A 11 -0.99 -6.47 20.23
N PRO A 12 0.27 -6.44 19.78
CA PRO A 12 1.33 -7.32 20.25
C PRO A 12 1.59 -7.17 21.75
N ASP A 13 1.70 -8.31 22.44
CA ASP A 13 2.19 -8.37 23.81
C ASP A 13 3.70 -8.68 23.84
N THR A 14 4.22 -8.96 25.03
CA THR A 14 5.65 -9.23 25.21
C THR A 14 6.06 -10.54 24.54
N ASP A 15 5.26 -11.61 24.67
CA ASP A 15 5.60 -12.91 24.10
C ASP A 15 5.55 -12.86 22.57
N SER A 16 4.52 -12.26 22.00
CA SER A 16 4.38 -12.07 20.56
C SER A 16 5.60 -11.40 19.92
N ILE A 17 6.11 -10.31 20.54
CA ILE A 17 7.29 -9.58 20.04
C ILE A 17 8.57 -10.39 20.23
N CYS A 18 8.77 -10.99 21.40
CA CYS A 18 9.97 -11.78 21.69
C CYS A 18 10.05 -13.02 20.79
N SER A 19 8.93 -13.70 20.60
CA SER A 19 8.77 -14.83 19.69
C SER A 19 9.03 -14.43 18.24
N ALA A 20 8.54 -13.28 17.78
CA ALA A 20 8.79 -12.82 16.41
C ALA A 20 10.28 -12.55 16.16
N ILE A 21 10.96 -11.92 17.11
CA ILE A 21 12.42 -11.67 17.03
C ILE A 21 13.20 -12.98 17.07
N GLY A 22 12.91 -13.83 18.05
CA GLY A 22 13.61 -15.10 18.24
C GLY A 22 13.42 -16.05 17.07
N TYR A 23 12.20 -16.15 16.54
CA TYR A 23 11.91 -17.03 15.42
C TYR A 23 12.49 -16.51 14.10
N ALA A 24 12.50 -15.19 13.87
CA ALA A 24 13.22 -14.61 12.75
C ALA A 24 14.73 -14.91 12.81
N GLU A 25 15.35 -14.85 13.99
CA GLU A 25 16.75 -15.23 14.15
C GLU A 25 16.98 -16.73 13.89
N PHE A 26 16.11 -17.59 14.43
CA PHE A 26 16.15 -19.03 14.15
C PHE A 26 16.14 -19.29 12.64
N LYS A 27 15.20 -18.68 11.92
CA LYS A 27 15.04 -18.83 10.47
C LYS A 27 16.23 -18.35 9.67
N ARG A 28 16.81 -17.20 10.02
CA ARG A 28 18.05 -16.73 9.39
C ARG A 28 19.19 -17.73 9.55
N ARG A 29 19.31 -18.35 10.73
CA ARG A 29 20.34 -19.36 11.01
C ARG A 29 20.07 -20.72 10.36
N THR A 30 18.82 -21.04 10.05
CA THR A 30 18.43 -22.30 9.40
C THR A 30 18.17 -22.18 7.89
N GLY A 31 18.67 -21.13 7.24
CA GLY A 31 18.68 -21.01 5.78
C GLY A 31 17.63 -20.09 5.15
N MET A 32 16.96 -19.24 5.93
CA MET A 32 16.05 -18.19 5.44
C MET A 32 16.58 -16.79 5.81
N PRO A 33 17.64 -16.28 5.16
CA PRO A 33 18.27 -15.00 5.50
C PRO A 33 17.34 -13.79 5.37
N GLU A 34 16.26 -13.90 4.58
CA GLU A 34 15.24 -12.89 4.35
C GLU A 34 14.16 -12.80 5.44
N ALA A 35 14.22 -13.64 6.47
CA ALA A 35 13.30 -13.58 7.61
C ALA A 35 13.54 -12.33 8.46
N VAL A 36 12.52 -11.48 8.58
CA VAL A 36 12.57 -10.20 9.30
C VAL A 36 11.44 -10.15 10.33
N ALA A 37 11.79 -9.85 11.58
CA ALA A 37 10.80 -9.64 12.63
C ALA A 37 10.05 -8.32 12.40
N ALA A 38 8.73 -8.38 12.53
CA ALA A 38 7.83 -7.24 12.37
C ALA A 38 6.81 -7.17 13.52
N ARG A 39 6.25 -5.97 13.72
CA ARG A 39 5.16 -5.70 14.65
C ARG A 39 4.01 -4.98 13.94
N CYS A 40 2.77 -5.33 14.27
CA CYS A 40 1.59 -4.68 13.70
C CYS A 40 1.07 -3.51 14.54
N GLY A 41 1.24 -3.56 15.87
CA GLY A 41 0.83 -2.52 16.80
C GLY A 41 2.01 -1.87 17.51
N ASP A 42 1.70 -0.90 18.37
CA ASP A 42 2.68 -0.25 19.23
C ASP A 42 3.20 -1.20 20.30
N THR A 43 4.45 -0.98 20.73
CA THR A 43 5.01 -1.66 21.89
C THR A 43 4.42 -1.07 23.16
N ASN A 44 4.36 -1.88 24.22
CA ASN A 44 3.96 -1.43 25.55
C ASN A 44 5.20 -1.26 26.46
N ASP A 45 5.02 -0.64 27.62
CA ASP A 45 6.11 -0.34 28.56
C ASP A 45 6.91 -1.59 29.00
N ARG A 46 6.25 -2.76 29.06
CA ARG A 46 6.92 -4.03 29.38
C ARG A 46 7.79 -4.49 28.22
N THR A 47 7.25 -4.49 27.00
CA THR A 47 8.00 -4.82 25.79
C THR A 47 9.19 -3.87 25.60
N ASP A 48 9.00 -2.56 25.81
CA ASP A 48 10.08 -1.57 25.70
C ASP A 48 11.16 -1.79 26.76
N PHE A 49 10.78 -2.10 28.00
CA PHE A 49 11.73 -2.49 29.05
C PHE A 49 12.57 -3.71 28.64
N VAL A 50 11.93 -4.74 28.06
CA VAL A 50 12.59 -5.96 27.58
C VAL A 50 13.60 -5.64 26.47
N LEU A 51 13.15 -4.94 25.42
CA LEU A 51 13.97 -4.57 24.27
C LEU A 51 15.21 -3.74 24.69
N ASN A 52 14.99 -2.77 25.57
CA ASN A 52 16.07 -1.93 26.11
C ASN A 52 17.05 -2.72 26.99
N THR A 53 16.55 -3.65 27.80
CA THR A 53 17.41 -4.48 28.67
C THR A 53 18.38 -5.33 27.85
N PHE A 54 17.92 -5.89 26.72
CA PHE A 54 18.74 -6.77 25.88
C PHE A 54 19.42 -6.05 24.70
N GLY A 55 19.24 -4.73 24.58
CA GLY A 55 19.87 -3.93 23.52
C GLY A 55 19.38 -4.29 22.13
N VAL A 56 18.12 -4.74 21.99
CA VAL A 56 17.53 -5.15 20.72
C VAL A 56 16.56 -4.06 20.25
N PRO A 57 16.66 -3.56 19.01
CA PRO A 57 15.73 -2.56 18.51
C PRO A 57 14.32 -3.14 18.36
N ALA A 58 13.31 -2.28 18.50
CA ALA A 58 11.94 -2.68 18.22
C ALA A 58 11.79 -3.20 16.77
N PRO A 59 10.99 -4.25 16.54
CA PRO A 59 10.74 -4.77 15.20
C PRO A 59 10.15 -3.72 14.25
N LYS A 60 10.32 -3.97 12.95
CA LYS A 60 9.76 -3.14 11.87
C LYS A 60 8.24 -3.03 12.03
N PHE A 61 7.71 -1.81 12.05
CA PHE A 61 6.27 -1.58 12.09
C PHE A 61 5.64 -1.87 10.71
N VAL A 62 4.63 -2.73 10.68
CA VAL A 62 3.89 -3.14 9.48
C VAL A 62 2.40 -3.17 9.81
N ALA A 63 1.68 -2.10 9.48
CA ALA A 63 0.25 -1.98 9.74
C ALA A 63 -0.62 -2.78 8.75
N ASP A 64 -0.11 -3.01 7.54
CA ASP A 64 -0.86 -3.56 6.41
C ASP A 64 0.10 -4.31 5.48
N VAL A 65 -0.24 -5.54 5.13
CA VAL A 65 0.50 -6.40 4.21
C VAL A 65 -0.24 -6.67 2.90
N SER A 66 -1.46 -6.15 2.72
CA SER A 66 -2.26 -6.30 1.51
C SER A 66 -1.43 -5.94 0.26
N PRO A 67 -1.55 -6.74 -0.80
CA PRO A 67 -0.96 -6.43 -2.10
C PRO A 67 -1.34 -5.04 -2.60
N LYS A 68 -0.36 -4.27 -3.08
CA LYS A 68 -0.56 -2.95 -3.67
C LYS A 68 -0.35 -2.99 -5.18
N VAL A 69 -0.88 -2.01 -5.90
CA VAL A 69 -0.69 -1.87 -7.35
C VAL A 69 0.79 -1.91 -7.73
N ARG A 70 1.65 -1.21 -6.98
CA ARG A 70 3.10 -1.19 -7.21
C ARG A 70 3.77 -2.57 -7.17
N ASP A 71 3.17 -3.54 -6.47
CA ASP A 71 3.77 -4.86 -6.28
C ASP A 71 3.64 -5.75 -7.53
N VAL A 72 2.73 -5.40 -8.46
CA VAL A 72 2.47 -6.18 -9.68
C VAL A 72 2.62 -5.37 -10.98
N MET A 73 2.63 -4.03 -10.90
CA MET A 73 2.73 -3.15 -12.07
C MET A 73 4.02 -3.36 -12.85
N GLN A 74 3.99 -2.98 -14.12
CA GLN A 74 5.17 -2.91 -14.98
C GLN A 74 5.82 -1.54 -14.82
N THR A 75 7.08 -1.50 -14.39
CA THR A 75 7.83 -0.25 -14.13
C THR A 75 8.55 0.28 -15.37
N ARG A 76 8.86 -0.58 -16.35
CA ARG A 76 9.42 -0.16 -17.64
C ARG A 76 8.30 0.30 -18.56
N ILE A 77 8.04 1.61 -18.54
CA ILE A 77 7.02 2.23 -19.38
C ILE A 77 7.62 2.48 -20.77
N MET A 78 7.01 1.88 -21.78
CA MET A 78 7.20 2.31 -23.17
C MET A 78 6.12 3.33 -23.49
N SER A 79 6.50 4.52 -23.95
CA SER A 79 5.57 5.64 -24.16
C SER A 79 5.97 6.47 -25.38
N VAL A 80 5.02 7.23 -25.89
CA VAL A 80 5.23 8.24 -26.95
C VAL A 80 4.82 9.62 -26.47
N THR A 81 5.17 10.66 -27.23
CA THR A 81 4.74 12.03 -26.96
C THR A 81 3.56 12.42 -27.85
N SER A 82 2.94 13.57 -27.59
CA SER A 82 1.87 14.12 -28.45
C SER A 82 2.33 14.42 -29.87
N GLU A 83 3.62 14.69 -30.05
CA GLU A 83 4.25 15.08 -31.31
C GLU A 83 4.75 13.88 -32.12
N THR A 84 4.92 12.72 -31.47
CA THR A 84 5.29 11.47 -32.15
C THR A 84 4.29 11.17 -33.25
N THR A 85 4.76 10.68 -34.40
CA THR A 85 3.88 10.34 -35.52
C THR A 85 3.22 8.98 -35.32
N ALA A 86 2.08 8.74 -35.97
CA ALA A 86 1.43 7.44 -35.94
C ALA A 86 2.32 6.32 -36.51
N ALA A 87 3.17 6.62 -37.50
CA ALA A 87 4.14 5.69 -38.06
C ALA A 87 5.17 5.22 -37.02
N GLU A 88 5.77 6.17 -36.29
CA GLU A 88 6.73 5.86 -35.22
C GLU A 88 6.09 5.09 -34.07
N ALA A 89 4.88 5.49 -33.68
CA ALA A 89 4.13 4.78 -32.65
C ALA A 89 3.81 3.34 -33.06
N LEU A 90 3.43 3.11 -34.34
CA LEU A 90 3.23 1.76 -34.87
C LEU A 90 4.53 0.95 -34.90
N GLY A 91 5.65 1.55 -35.30
CA GLY A 91 6.96 0.91 -35.27
C GLY A 91 7.33 0.47 -33.84
N MET A 92 7.14 1.34 -32.86
CA MET A 92 7.39 1.00 -31.45
C MET A 92 6.47 -0.12 -30.95
N MET A 93 5.19 -0.09 -31.33
CA MET A 93 4.21 -1.14 -31.00
C MET A 93 4.62 -2.50 -31.58
N ASP A 94 5.04 -2.53 -32.85
CA ASP A 94 5.43 -3.77 -33.54
C ASP A 94 6.74 -4.34 -32.96
N GLU A 95 7.78 -3.50 -32.85
CA GLU A 95 9.10 -3.89 -32.34
C GLU A 95 9.03 -4.48 -30.92
N HIS A 96 8.17 -3.93 -30.06
CA HIS A 96 8.05 -4.33 -28.66
C HIS A 96 6.83 -5.23 -28.38
N ASN A 97 6.07 -5.60 -29.42
CA ASN A 97 4.82 -6.37 -29.31
C ASN A 97 3.81 -5.76 -28.31
N ILE A 98 3.65 -4.43 -28.36
CA ILE A 98 2.79 -3.64 -27.49
C ILE A 98 1.53 -3.23 -28.24
N ARG A 99 0.35 -3.43 -27.63
CA ARG A 99 -0.94 -3.10 -28.26
C ARG A 99 -1.46 -1.71 -27.90
N ILE A 100 -1.00 -1.15 -26.79
CA ILE A 100 -1.44 0.15 -26.27
C ILE A 100 -0.24 0.88 -25.69
N LEU A 101 -0.03 2.12 -26.14
CA LEU A 101 1.03 3.01 -25.66
C LEU A 101 0.42 4.17 -24.86
N PRO A 102 0.90 4.45 -23.64
CA PRO A 102 0.62 5.71 -22.98
C PRO A 102 1.31 6.87 -23.72
N VAL A 103 0.60 7.99 -23.79
CA VAL A 103 1.13 9.25 -24.33
C VAL A 103 1.49 10.15 -23.16
N LEU A 104 2.79 10.38 -22.97
CA LEU A 104 3.30 11.15 -21.84
C LEU A 104 3.74 12.54 -22.29
N ASP A 105 3.55 13.53 -21.42
CA ASP A 105 4.18 14.84 -21.57
C ASP A 105 5.62 14.86 -21.00
N GLN A 106 6.26 16.03 -21.03
CA GLN A 106 7.62 16.22 -20.53
C GLN A 106 7.74 15.96 -19.02
N ASP A 107 6.65 16.11 -18.27
CA ASP A 107 6.56 15.84 -16.83
C ASP A 107 6.15 14.38 -16.52
N LYS A 108 6.13 13.51 -17.54
CA LYS A 108 5.66 12.10 -17.45
C LYS A 108 4.20 11.94 -17.05
N ARG A 109 3.36 12.96 -17.23
CA ARG A 109 1.92 12.83 -17.00
C ARG A 109 1.27 12.20 -18.22
N CYS A 110 0.41 11.21 -17.98
CA CYS A 110 -0.35 10.58 -19.04
C CYS A 110 -1.42 11.53 -19.57
N ARG A 111 -1.35 11.86 -20.87
CA ARG A 111 -2.32 12.70 -21.57
C ARG A 111 -3.38 11.87 -22.28
N GLY A 112 -3.11 10.58 -22.51
CA GLY A 112 -4.05 9.65 -23.09
C GLY A 112 -3.42 8.31 -23.44
N LEU A 113 -4.24 7.41 -23.97
CA LEU A 113 -3.82 6.09 -24.44
C LEU A 113 -3.98 5.98 -25.95
N LEU A 114 -2.97 5.45 -26.61
CA LEU A 114 -2.97 5.15 -28.04
C LEU A 114 -3.05 3.63 -28.22
N SER A 115 -4.13 3.13 -28.81
CA SER A 115 -4.29 1.70 -29.09
C SER A 115 -4.04 1.39 -30.56
N LEU A 116 -3.47 0.21 -30.83
CA LEU A 116 -3.28 -0.31 -32.19
C LEU A 116 -4.61 -0.34 -32.96
N PHE A 117 -5.71 -0.69 -32.30
CA PHE A 117 -7.05 -0.70 -32.91
C PHE A 117 -7.52 0.69 -33.36
N LYS A 118 -7.22 1.74 -32.59
CA LYS A 118 -7.59 3.11 -32.95
C LYS A 118 -6.75 3.62 -34.13
N LEU A 119 -5.45 3.31 -34.13
CA LEU A 119 -4.54 3.61 -35.23
C LEU A 119 -4.96 2.91 -36.54
N THR A 120 -5.30 1.62 -36.49
CA THR A 120 -5.73 0.89 -37.69
C THR A 120 -7.04 1.42 -38.23
N LYS A 121 -8.01 1.77 -37.37
CA LYS A 121 -9.27 2.42 -37.80
C LYS A 121 -9.03 3.78 -38.47
N PHE A 122 -8.03 4.52 -38.02
CA PHE A 122 -7.64 5.81 -38.61
C PHE A 122 -6.97 5.62 -39.99
N LEU A 123 -6.01 4.69 -40.09
CA LEU A 123 -5.26 4.43 -41.32
C LEU A 123 -6.10 3.71 -42.39
N PHE A 124 -7.03 2.86 -41.98
CA PHE A 124 -7.89 2.07 -42.86
C PHE A 124 -9.37 2.37 -42.61
N PRO A 125 -9.87 3.54 -43.06
CA PRO A 125 -11.26 3.92 -42.88
C PRO A 125 -12.19 2.99 -43.67
N THR A 126 -13.39 2.76 -43.14
CA THR A 126 -14.43 1.93 -43.77
C THR A 126 -14.89 2.50 -45.12
N ALA A 127 -15.41 1.63 -45.99
CA ALA A 127 -15.78 1.96 -47.38
C ALA A 127 -16.73 3.17 -47.54
N ASN A 128 -17.51 3.53 -46.51
CA ASN A 128 -18.38 4.72 -46.55
C ASN A 128 -17.63 6.05 -46.32
N ARG A 129 -16.32 6.02 -46.07
CA ARG A 129 -15.43 7.17 -45.83
C ARG A 129 -14.22 7.19 -46.77
N ILE A 130 -14.37 6.69 -48.00
CA ILE A 130 -13.26 6.63 -48.99
C ILE A 130 -12.63 8.00 -49.26
N MET A 131 -13.37 9.11 -49.17
CA MET A 131 -12.79 10.45 -49.29
C MET A 131 -11.77 10.77 -48.19
N ASP A 132 -11.94 10.22 -46.98
CA ASP A 132 -10.97 10.35 -45.89
C ASP A 132 -9.68 9.57 -46.15
N SER A 133 -9.69 8.59 -47.08
CA SER A 133 -8.50 7.79 -47.41
C SER A 133 -7.38 8.60 -48.08
N ARG A 134 -7.69 9.80 -48.59
CA ARG A 134 -6.72 10.71 -49.23
C ARG A 134 -6.31 11.87 -48.33
N ARG A 135 -6.99 12.07 -47.20
CA ARG A 135 -6.70 13.18 -46.29
C ARG A 135 -5.52 12.81 -45.42
N VAL A 136 -4.58 13.74 -45.33
CA VAL A 136 -3.39 13.66 -44.48
C VAL A 136 -3.35 14.94 -43.66
N LEU A 137 -3.45 14.81 -42.35
CA LEU A 137 -3.24 15.92 -41.42
C LEU A 137 -1.82 15.80 -40.88
N SER A 138 -0.91 16.62 -41.40
CA SER A 138 0.51 16.57 -41.00
C SER A 138 1.26 17.83 -41.46
N SER A 139 2.48 18.00 -40.99
CA SER A 139 3.45 18.93 -41.58
C SER A 139 4.27 18.22 -42.66
N LEU A 140 4.86 19.00 -43.57
CA LEU A 140 5.79 18.44 -44.55
C LEU A 140 7.08 17.90 -43.89
N ALA A 141 7.45 18.43 -42.72
CA ALA A 141 8.56 17.92 -41.91
C ALA A 141 8.29 16.49 -41.42
N ASN A 142 7.12 16.25 -40.81
CA ASN A 142 6.69 14.92 -40.37
C ASN A 142 6.57 13.94 -41.55
N LEU A 143 6.02 14.40 -42.68
CA LEU A 143 5.96 13.60 -43.89
C LEU A 143 7.35 13.18 -44.37
N THR A 144 8.29 14.12 -44.46
CA THR A 144 9.67 13.83 -44.87
C THR A 144 10.32 12.81 -43.92
N GLN A 145 10.17 13.00 -42.61
CA GLN A 145 10.72 12.11 -41.59
C GLN A 145 10.17 10.68 -41.71
N VAL A 146 8.84 10.54 -41.79
CA VAL A 146 8.16 9.24 -41.89
C VAL A 146 8.45 8.53 -43.22
N LEU A 147 8.66 9.30 -44.29
CA LEU A 147 9.04 8.75 -45.59
C LEU A 147 10.52 8.40 -45.69
N HIS A 148 11.36 8.77 -44.71
CA HIS A 148 12.82 8.75 -44.85
C HIS A 148 13.29 9.46 -46.13
N GLY A 149 12.64 10.59 -46.41
CA GLY A 149 12.80 11.36 -47.65
C GLY A 149 13.86 12.45 -47.58
N GLU A 150 14.27 12.95 -48.75
CA GLU A 150 15.11 14.14 -48.86
C GLU A 150 14.28 15.35 -49.31
N VAL A 151 14.57 16.53 -48.76
CA VAL A 151 13.89 17.77 -49.13
C VAL A 151 14.74 18.57 -50.09
N PHE A 152 14.23 18.80 -51.30
CA PHE A 152 14.87 19.67 -52.29
C PHE A 152 14.37 21.11 -52.20
N VAL A 153 13.08 21.29 -51.90
CA VAL A 153 12.47 22.61 -51.72
C VAL A 153 11.51 22.55 -50.54
N ALA A 154 11.73 23.43 -49.55
CA ALA A 154 10.92 23.54 -48.34
C ALA A 154 10.18 24.88 -48.35
N CYS A 155 8.84 24.84 -48.33
CA CYS A 155 8.00 26.02 -48.11
C CYS A 155 7.09 25.75 -46.92
N ASP A 156 7.19 26.55 -45.86
CA ASP A 156 6.45 26.39 -44.60
C ASP A 156 6.43 24.93 -44.09
N ILE A 157 7.60 24.30 -44.02
CA ILE A 157 7.73 22.84 -43.83
C ILE A 157 7.16 22.34 -42.49
N GLU A 158 7.23 23.18 -41.45
CA GLU A 158 6.75 22.89 -40.10
C GLU A 158 5.24 23.11 -39.92
N LYS A 159 4.58 23.76 -40.89
CA LYS A 159 3.16 24.08 -40.79
C LYS A 159 2.34 22.79 -40.85
N GLU A 160 1.63 22.48 -39.78
CA GLU A 160 0.64 21.41 -39.78
C GLU A 160 -0.61 21.85 -40.54
N GLU A 161 -1.01 21.06 -41.53
CA GLU A 161 -2.18 21.35 -42.36
C GLU A 161 -2.83 20.09 -42.92
N GLU A 162 -4.03 20.26 -43.46
CA GLU A 162 -4.74 19.17 -44.12
C GLU A 162 -4.41 19.13 -45.61
N LEU A 163 -3.72 18.06 -46.01
CA LEU A 163 -3.31 17.76 -47.36
C LEU A 163 -4.23 16.70 -47.99
N THR A 164 -4.42 16.79 -49.30
CA THR A 164 -5.07 15.76 -50.11
C THR A 164 -4.03 15.07 -50.97
N LEU A 165 -3.83 13.78 -50.74
CA LEU A 165 -2.95 12.94 -51.55
C LEU A 165 -3.57 12.70 -52.93
N MET A 166 -2.78 12.99 -53.96
CA MET A 166 -3.12 12.68 -55.35
C MET A 166 -2.02 11.83 -55.99
N ILE A 167 -2.37 10.64 -56.48
CA ILE A 167 -1.42 9.75 -57.14
C ILE A 167 -1.34 10.07 -58.64
N GLY A 168 -0.15 10.45 -59.12
CA GLY A 168 0.16 10.78 -60.51
C GLY A 168 0.35 9.57 -61.43
N ALA A 169 -0.52 8.56 -61.36
CA ALA A 169 -0.38 7.33 -62.15
C ALA A 169 -1.05 7.39 -63.55
N MET A 170 -2.01 8.29 -63.76
CA MET A 170 -2.81 8.41 -65.00
C MET A 170 -2.16 9.31 -66.05
N SER A 171 -2.57 9.26 -67.32
CA SER A 171 -2.04 10.12 -68.41
C SER A 171 -2.02 11.61 -68.06
N LEU A 172 -1.19 12.40 -68.76
CA LEU A 172 -1.05 13.84 -68.50
C LEU A 172 -2.40 14.58 -68.58
N GLU A 173 -3.21 14.27 -69.59
CA GLU A 173 -4.53 14.87 -69.79
C GLU A 173 -5.49 14.50 -68.66
N SER A 174 -5.51 13.22 -68.28
CA SER A 174 -6.35 12.71 -67.20
C SER A 174 -5.98 13.34 -65.85
N PHE A 175 -4.67 13.53 -65.62
CA PHE A 175 -4.15 14.15 -64.41
C PHE A 175 -4.51 15.64 -64.36
N ALA A 176 -4.35 16.37 -65.47
CA ALA A 176 -4.72 17.79 -65.56
C ALA A 176 -6.21 17.99 -65.21
N MET A 177 -7.11 17.19 -65.81
CA MET A 177 -8.55 17.24 -65.51
C MET A 177 -8.84 16.96 -64.03
N ARG A 178 -8.09 16.03 -63.41
CA ARG A 178 -8.27 15.67 -62.01
C ARG A 178 -7.71 16.72 -61.06
N LEU A 179 -6.63 17.40 -61.43
CA LEU A 179 -6.02 18.46 -60.64
C LEU A 179 -7.01 19.61 -60.39
N ASP A 180 -7.85 19.94 -61.37
CA ASP A 180 -8.88 20.98 -61.26
C ASP A 180 -10.03 20.64 -60.30
N THR A 181 -10.11 19.39 -59.83
CA THR A 181 -11.16 18.95 -58.88
C THR A 181 -10.82 19.19 -57.41
N PHE A 182 -9.61 19.67 -57.10
CA PHE A 182 -9.13 19.88 -55.72
C PHE A 182 -8.43 21.24 -55.55
N PRO A 183 -8.46 21.84 -54.34
CA PRO A 183 -7.71 23.06 -54.05
C PRO A 183 -6.19 22.81 -54.13
N ARG A 184 -5.50 23.59 -54.97
CA ARG A 184 -4.09 23.35 -55.35
C ARG A 184 -3.16 23.50 -54.15
N GLU A 185 -3.43 24.49 -53.31
CA GLU A 185 -2.73 24.79 -52.07
C GLU A 185 -2.87 23.71 -50.98
N LYS A 186 -3.69 22.68 -51.20
CA LYS A 186 -3.81 21.50 -50.32
C LYS A 186 -3.34 20.20 -50.98
N LEU A 187 -2.94 20.23 -52.26
CA LEU A 187 -2.57 19.01 -52.99
C LEU A 187 -1.13 18.59 -52.72
N ALA A 188 -0.97 17.35 -52.25
CA ALA A 188 0.30 16.64 -52.20
C ALA A 188 0.29 15.58 -53.31
N VAL A 189 1.02 15.84 -54.39
CA VAL A 189 1.09 14.97 -55.56
C VAL A 189 2.19 13.93 -55.36
N VAL A 190 1.83 12.66 -55.31
CA VAL A 190 2.76 11.52 -55.21
C VAL A 190 2.96 10.93 -56.61
N VAL A 191 4.19 10.95 -57.11
CA VAL A 191 4.50 10.59 -58.49
C VAL A 191 5.88 9.94 -58.59
N GLY A 192 6.03 8.93 -59.46
CA GLY A 192 7.34 8.31 -59.75
C GLY A 192 8.10 9.07 -60.83
N ASP A 193 8.72 8.32 -61.75
CA ASP A 193 9.48 8.84 -62.90
C ASP A 193 8.56 9.42 -64.01
N ARG A 194 7.82 10.47 -63.69
CA ARG A 194 6.94 11.16 -64.64
C ARG A 194 7.18 12.64 -64.61
N TRP A 195 8.25 13.03 -65.29
CA TRP A 195 8.69 14.42 -65.42
C TRP A 195 7.57 15.36 -65.90
N ASP A 196 6.72 14.90 -66.81
CA ASP A 196 5.57 15.64 -67.34
C ASP A 196 4.55 15.99 -66.24
N ILE A 197 4.22 15.03 -65.38
CA ILE A 197 3.30 15.20 -64.24
C ILE A 197 3.93 16.05 -63.14
N GLN A 198 5.22 15.80 -62.80
CA GLN A 198 5.96 16.56 -61.80
C GLN A 198 5.95 18.06 -62.14
N ASN A 199 6.33 18.41 -63.38
CA ASN A 199 6.40 19.81 -63.81
C ASN A 199 5.04 20.46 -64.00
N LEU A 200 4.02 19.70 -64.44
CA LEU A 200 2.65 20.21 -64.47
C LEU A 200 2.15 20.58 -63.08
N ALA A 201 2.33 19.70 -62.09
CA ALA A 201 1.93 19.96 -60.70
C ALA A 201 2.62 21.20 -60.13
N ILE A 202 3.94 21.34 -60.36
CA ILE A 202 4.71 22.52 -59.94
C ILE A 202 4.20 23.79 -60.62
N ARG A 203 3.94 23.74 -61.93
CA ARG A 203 3.48 24.91 -62.70
C ARG A 203 2.13 25.42 -62.20
N GLU A 204 1.22 24.49 -61.88
CA GLU A 204 -0.11 24.80 -61.36
C GLU A 204 -0.08 25.25 -59.89
N GLY A 205 1.05 25.11 -59.18
CA GLY A 205 1.24 25.61 -57.83
C GLY A 205 0.63 24.72 -56.76
N VAL A 206 0.76 23.39 -56.88
CA VAL A 206 0.33 22.47 -55.82
C VAL A 206 1.14 22.69 -54.53
N ARG A 207 0.62 22.22 -53.39
CA ARG A 207 1.30 22.38 -52.10
C ARG A 207 2.65 21.67 -52.03
N ALA A 208 2.67 20.42 -52.51
CA ALA A 208 3.88 19.60 -52.52
C ALA A 208 3.88 18.57 -53.66
N VAL A 209 5.07 18.25 -54.15
CA VAL A 209 5.34 17.09 -55.02
C VAL A 209 6.26 16.14 -54.28
N ILE A 210 5.84 14.87 -54.18
CA ILE A 210 6.57 13.78 -53.54
C ILE A 210 6.99 12.81 -54.64
N VAL A 211 8.29 12.76 -54.94
CA VAL A 211 8.86 11.88 -55.97
C VAL A 211 9.24 10.53 -55.35
N THR A 212 8.67 9.44 -55.84
CA THR A 212 8.80 8.10 -55.23
C THR A 212 9.88 7.24 -55.88
N GLY A 213 10.27 6.14 -55.21
CA GLY A 213 11.17 5.12 -55.73
C GLY A 213 12.66 5.43 -55.63
N GLY A 214 13.05 6.42 -54.82
CA GLY A 214 14.46 6.84 -54.69
C GLY A 214 15.04 7.41 -55.98
N LEU A 215 14.18 7.97 -56.83
CA LEU A 215 14.54 8.45 -58.16
C LEU A 215 15.20 9.83 -58.11
N HIS A 216 16.08 10.08 -59.09
CA HIS A 216 16.70 11.38 -59.27
C HIS A 216 15.69 12.40 -59.80
N VAL A 217 15.66 13.58 -59.19
CA VAL A 217 14.84 14.71 -59.67
C VAL A 217 15.71 15.64 -60.50
N GLU A 218 15.30 15.91 -61.74
CA GLU A 218 16.05 16.80 -62.63
C GLU A 218 16.22 18.21 -62.03
N SER A 219 17.40 18.81 -62.22
CA SER A 219 17.71 20.16 -61.73
C SER A 219 16.69 21.21 -62.22
N LYS A 220 16.18 21.08 -63.44
CA LYS A 220 15.16 21.97 -64.00
C LYS A 220 13.84 21.92 -63.23
N THR A 221 13.45 20.74 -62.76
CA THR A 221 12.25 20.53 -61.94
C THR A 221 12.43 21.19 -60.57
N ILE A 222 13.61 21.04 -59.96
CA ILE A 222 13.96 21.70 -58.69
C ILE A 222 13.90 23.22 -58.83
N GLU A 223 14.53 23.78 -59.86
CA GLU A 223 14.50 25.23 -60.14
C GLU A 223 13.08 25.76 -60.40
N ALA A 224 12.23 24.97 -61.05
CA ALA A 224 10.83 25.32 -61.28
C ALA A 224 10.05 25.33 -59.96
N ALA A 225 10.29 24.36 -59.08
CA ALA A 225 9.68 24.29 -57.75
C ALA A 225 10.08 25.48 -56.88
N VAL A 226 11.36 25.86 -56.86
CA VAL A 226 11.84 27.07 -56.16
C VAL A 226 11.15 28.32 -56.67
N ARG A 227 11.08 28.51 -58.00
CA ARG A 227 10.44 29.70 -58.61
C ARG A 227 8.95 29.80 -58.31
N LYS A 228 8.27 28.68 -58.12
CA LYS A 228 6.82 28.61 -57.86
C LYS A 228 6.46 28.53 -56.38
N GLY A 229 7.43 28.30 -55.49
CA GLY A 229 7.17 28.08 -54.07
C GLY A 229 6.46 26.76 -53.78
N VAL A 230 6.72 25.73 -54.59
CA VAL A 230 6.15 24.38 -54.41
C VAL A 230 7.16 23.53 -53.65
N SER A 231 6.72 22.87 -52.57
CA SER A 231 7.62 21.97 -51.83
C SER A 231 7.89 20.70 -52.62
N LEU A 232 9.14 20.24 -52.62
CA LEU A 232 9.59 19.09 -53.40
C LEU A 232 10.39 18.16 -52.49
N ILE A 233 9.87 16.94 -52.32
CA ILE A 233 10.39 15.93 -51.40
C ILE A 233 10.56 14.63 -52.19
N THR A 234 11.57 13.83 -51.89
CA THR A 234 11.71 12.46 -52.41
C THR A 234 11.32 11.43 -51.36
N SER A 235 10.92 10.25 -51.80
CA SER A 235 10.72 9.07 -50.96
C SER A 235 11.50 7.92 -51.60
N PRO A 236 12.32 7.18 -50.82
CA PRO A 236 12.99 5.97 -51.31
C PRO A 236 12.00 4.83 -51.59
N HIS A 237 10.76 4.94 -51.09
CA HIS A 237 9.73 3.91 -51.21
C HIS A 237 8.93 4.03 -52.50
N ASP A 238 8.31 2.93 -52.94
CA ASP A 238 7.36 2.95 -54.06
C ASP A 238 6.13 3.82 -53.78
N THR A 239 5.31 4.04 -54.80
CA THR A 239 4.12 4.91 -54.74
C THR A 239 3.07 4.43 -53.73
N ALA A 240 2.83 3.13 -53.61
CA ALA A 240 1.82 2.61 -52.69
C ALA A 240 2.30 2.73 -51.24
N THR A 241 3.56 2.33 -50.98
CA THR A 241 4.19 2.45 -49.66
C THR A 241 4.28 3.91 -49.22
N THR A 242 4.71 4.81 -50.11
CA THR A 242 4.75 6.26 -49.86
C THR A 242 3.37 6.79 -49.49
N ALA A 243 2.33 6.44 -50.25
CA ALA A 243 0.97 6.89 -49.96
C ALA A 243 0.46 6.41 -48.59
N ALA A 244 0.79 5.16 -48.20
CA ALA A 244 0.42 4.63 -46.89
C ALA A 244 1.15 5.35 -45.74
N LEU A 245 2.47 5.54 -45.87
CA LEU A 245 3.29 6.23 -44.90
C LEU A 245 2.88 7.70 -44.73
N CYS A 246 2.52 8.38 -45.82
CA CYS A 246 1.99 9.75 -45.74
C CYS A 246 0.78 9.86 -44.79
N ARG A 247 -0.08 8.85 -44.74
CA ARG A 247 -1.24 8.84 -43.83
C ARG A 247 -0.85 8.56 -42.38
N ALA A 248 0.24 7.83 -42.17
CA ALA A 248 0.81 7.56 -40.86
C ALA A 248 1.68 8.71 -40.33
N ALA A 249 1.89 9.78 -41.11
CA ALA A 249 2.62 10.97 -40.66
C ALA A 249 1.82 11.91 -39.74
N VAL A 250 0.56 11.58 -39.43
CA VAL A 250 -0.24 12.34 -38.46
C VAL A 250 0.39 12.26 -37.07
N ALA A 251 0.39 13.38 -36.34
CA ALA A 251 0.82 13.40 -34.95
C ALA A 251 -0.18 12.65 -34.05
N VAL A 252 0.34 11.94 -33.04
CA VAL A 252 -0.44 11.11 -32.12
C VAL A 252 -1.56 11.88 -31.41
N ARG A 253 -1.37 13.18 -31.14
CA ARG A 253 -2.41 14.04 -30.54
C ARG A 253 -3.76 14.00 -31.28
N HIS A 254 -3.77 13.78 -32.60
CA HIS A 254 -5.00 13.73 -33.41
C HIS A 254 -5.70 12.37 -33.38
N VAL A 255 -5.04 11.34 -32.85
CA VAL A 255 -5.53 9.95 -32.83
C VAL A 255 -5.66 9.42 -31.38
N LEU A 256 -5.34 10.27 -30.40
CA LEU A 256 -5.31 9.95 -28.97
C LEU A 256 -6.69 9.63 -28.39
N ASN A 257 -6.77 8.71 -27.43
CA ASN A 257 -7.92 8.60 -26.52
C ASN A 257 -7.61 9.29 -25.19
N GLU A 258 -8.30 10.40 -24.91
CA GLU A 258 -8.10 11.17 -23.68
C GLU A 258 -8.84 10.56 -22.48
N GLU A 259 -9.83 9.71 -22.72
CA GLU A 259 -10.52 8.96 -21.66
C GLU A 259 -9.73 7.70 -21.32
N PHE A 260 -9.31 7.61 -20.06
CA PHE A 260 -8.65 6.45 -19.48
C PHE A 260 -8.83 6.43 -17.95
N ILE A 261 -8.63 5.25 -17.36
CA ILE A 261 -8.61 5.07 -15.90
C ILE A 261 -7.15 4.94 -15.45
N CYS A 262 -6.81 5.54 -14.31
CA CYS A 262 -5.49 5.46 -13.69
C CYS A 262 -5.61 5.09 -12.22
N PHE A 263 -4.56 4.52 -11.65
CA PHE A 263 -4.53 4.09 -10.24
C PHE A 263 -3.30 4.64 -9.53
N GLY A 264 -3.43 4.90 -8.22
CA GLY A 264 -2.27 5.25 -7.40
C GLY A 264 -1.43 4.03 -7.05
N GLU A 265 -0.11 4.21 -6.94
CA GLU A 265 0.84 3.11 -6.69
C GLU A 265 0.65 2.38 -5.34
N HIS A 266 0.06 3.06 -4.35
CA HIS A 266 -0.13 2.54 -3.00
C HIS A 266 -1.53 2.00 -2.72
N VAL A 267 -2.44 2.06 -3.70
CA VAL A 267 -3.81 1.56 -3.55
C VAL A 267 -3.80 0.03 -3.48
N SER A 268 -4.72 -0.53 -2.69
CA SER A 268 -4.94 -1.98 -2.60
C SER A 268 -5.25 -2.56 -3.98
N LEU A 269 -4.59 -3.67 -4.31
CA LEU A 269 -4.79 -4.38 -5.56
C LEU A 269 -6.21 -4.96 -5.65
N ALA A 270 -6.78 -5.40 -4.52
CA ALA A 270 -8.15 -5.90 -4.45
C ALA A 270 -9.17 -4.80 -4.78
N ALA A 271 -8.97 -3.59 -4.24
CA ALA A 271 -9.87 -2.46 -4.48
C ALA A 271 -9.93 -2.05 -5.96
N VAL A 272 -8.78 -1.99 -6.64
CA VAL A 272 -8.74 -1.59 -8.07
C VAL A 272 -9.16 -2.72 -9.02
N ARG A 273 -9.16 -3.98 -8.57
CA ARG A 273 -9.48 -5.14 -9.42
C ARG A 273 -10.90 -5.09 -9.96
N GLU A 274 -11.87 -4.70 -9.13
CA GLU A 274 -13.28 -4.62 -9.52
C GLU A 274 -13.50 -3.53 -10.58
N GLU A 275 -12.96 -2.34 -10.34
CA GLU A 275 -13.00 -1.21 -11.29
C GLU A 275 -12.29 -1.56 -12.61
N ALA A 276 -11.10 -2.15 -12.53
CA ALA A 276 -10.36 -2.57 -13.72
C ALA A 276 -11.13 -3.63 -14.53
N THR A 277 -11.69 -4.63 -13.86
CA THR A 277 -12.40 -5.76 -14.51
C THR A 277 -13.68 -5.30 -15.20
N SER A 278 -14.45 -4.43 -14.53
CA SER A 278 -15.68 -3.85 -15.08
C SER A 278 -15.45 -2.83 -16.19
N SER A 279 -14.26 -2.24 -16.26
CA SER A 279 -13.92 -1.27 -17.31
C SER A 279 -13.67 -1.93 -18.69
N GLY A 280 -13.89 -1.16 -19.75
CA GLY A 280 -13.50 -1.51 -21.13
C GLY A 280 -12.01 -1.37 -21.43
N TYR A 281 -11.22 -0.84 -20.50
CA TYR A 281 -9.79 -0.58 -20.68
C TYR A 281 -8.96 -1.85 -20.41
N GLN A 282 -7.81 -1.97 -21.09
CA GLN A 282 -6.91 -3.13 -20.96
C GLN A 282 -5.65 -2.81 -20.13
N ILE A 283 -5.24 -1.54 -20.14
CA ILE A 283 -4.11 -1.04 -19.37
C ILE A 283 -4.52 0.23 -18.62
N PHE A 284 -3.83 0.49 -17.51
CA PHE A 284 -4.10 1.56 -16.57
C PHE A 284 -2.76 2.20 -16.17
N PRO A 285 -2.54 3.49 -16.47
CA PRO A 285 -1.41 4.25 -15.94
C PRO A 285 -1.40 4.22 -14.41
N VAL A 286 -0.24 3.93 -13.84
CA VAL A 286 -0.03 3.96 -12.38
C VAL A 286 0.71 5.25 -12.02
N LEU A 287 0.12 6.00 -11.10
CA LEU A 287 0.56 7.32 -10.72
C LEU A 287 1.28 7.32 -9.36
N ASP A 288 2.32 8.14 -9.26
CA ASP A 288 2.91 8.52 -7.98
C ASP A 288 2.11 9.65 -7.29
N GLN A 289 2.60 10.09 -6.13
CA GLN A 289 2.01 11.20 -5.36
C GLN A 289 2.04 12.57 -6.08
N HIS A 290 2.84 12.73 -7.13
CA HIS A 290 2.97 13.95 -7.93
C HIS A 290 2.15 13.90 -9.23
N GLY A 291 1.43 12.79 -9.46
CA GLY A 291 0.64 12.55 -10.68
C GLY A 291 1.50 12.15 -11.88
N GLN A 292 2.75 11.75 -11.67
CA GLN A 292 3.61 11.22 -12.73
C GLN A 292 3.34 9.74 -12.95
N THR A 293 3.40 9.31 -14.20
CA THR A 293 3.23 7.89 -14.55
C THR A 293 4.52 7.15 -14.24
N ILE A 294 4.47 6.24 -13.26
CA ILE A 294 5.62 5.43 -12.81
C ILE A 294 5.48 3.95 -13.14
N GLY A 295 4.31 3.52 -13.61
CA GLY A 295 4.13 2.19 -14.16
C GLY A 295 2.87 2.05 -15.00
N ILE A 296 2.70 0.85 -15.55
CA ILE A 296 1.48 0.41 -16.24
C ILE A 296 0.97 -0.85 -15.55
N LEU A 297 -0.31 -0.84 -15.20
CA LEU A 297 -1.03 -2.02 -14.75
C LEU A 297 -1.91 -2.53 -15.90
N SER A 298 -1.86 -3.83 -16.18
CA SER A 298 -2.72 -4.49 -17.16
C SER A 298 -3.64 -5.50 -16.48
N LYS A 299 -4.71 -5.92 -17.16
CA LYS A 299 -5.63 -6.94 -16.62
C LYS A 299 -4.93 -8.27 -16.30
N THR A 300 -3.87 -8.62 -17.01
CA THR A 300 -3.10 -9.85 -16.73
C THR A 300 -2.19 -9.71 -15.52
N ASP A 301 -1.83 -8.49 -15.12
CA ASP A 301 -0.97 -8.27 -13.94
C ASP A 301 -1.68 -8.65 -12.64
N PHE A 302 -3.01 -8.68 -12.60
CA PHE A 302 -3.78 -9.18 -11.46
C PHE A 302 -3.58 -10.68 -11.19
N LEU A 303 -3.06 -11.44 -12.16
CA LEU A 303 -2.75 -12.86 -12.02
C LEU A 303 -1.33 -13.09 -11.46
N LYS A 304 -0.51 -12.04 -11.36
CA LYS A 304 0.84 -12.15 -10.79
C LYS A 304 0.73 -12.46 -9.30
N THR A 305 1.57 -13.38 -8.84
CA THR A 305 1.69 -13.69 -7.42
C THR A 305 2.48 -12.60 -6.71
N VAL A 306 1.93 -12.10 -5.62
CA VAL A 306 2.64 -11.20 -4.72
C VAL A 306 3.58 -12.06 -3.91
N THR A 307 4.85 -11.66 -3.88
CA THR A 307 5.94 -12.50 -3.38
C THR A 307 6.19 -12.36 -1.88
N ARG A 308 5.43 -11.49 -1.19
CA ARG A 308 5.52 -11.31 0.25
C ARG A 308 4.94 -12.53 0.95
N LYS A 309 5.68 -13.04 1.93
CA LYS A 309 5.29 -14.22 2.72
C LYS A 309 5.25 -13.86 4.20
N LEU A 310 4.38 -14.55 4.93
CA LEU A 310 4.21 -14.39 6.38
C LEU A 310 4.56 -15.68 7.13
N ILE A 311 5.19 -15.50 8.28
CA ILE A 311 5.23 -16.46 9.37
C ILE A 311 4.46 -15.83 10.52
N LEU A 312 3.38 -16.47 10.96
CA LEU A 312 2.63 -16.02 12.13
C LEU A 312 3.22 -16.66 13.38
N VAL A 313 3.42 -15.86 14.42
CA VAL A 313 3.78 -16.37 15.73
C VAL A 313 2.69 -15.96 16.72
N ASP A 314 2.46 -16.79 17.74
CA ASP A 314 1.63 -16.47 18.90
C ASP A 314 0.13 -16.25 18.60
N HIS A 315 -0.29 -16.57 17.37
CA HIS A 315 -1.69 -16.62 16.97
C HIS A 315 -1.85 -17.38 15.65
N ASN A 316 -3.07 -17.87 15.39
CA ASN A 316 -3.47 -18.46 14.12
C ASN A 316 -4.81 -17.93 13.59
N GLU A 317 -5.59 -17.22 14.43
CA GLU A 317 -6.87 -16.62 14.03
C GLU A 317 -6.61 -15.34 13.19
N LEU A 318 -7.06 -15.30 11.93
CA LEU A 318 -6.85 -14.17 11.01
C LEU A 318 -7.44 -12.84 11.52
N SER A 319 -8.47 -12.89 12.38
CA SER A 319 -9.04 -11.70 13.04
C SER A 319 -8.04 -10.97 13.94
N GLN A 320 -7.00 -11.69 14.39
CA GLN A 320 -5.92 -11.17 15.23
C GLN A 320 -4.67 -10.86 14.42
N ALA A 321 -4.62 -11.21 13.13
CA ALA A 321 -3.46 -10.99 12.27
C ALA A 321 -3.38 -9.54 11.75
N VAL A 322 -2.23 -9.22 11.14
CA VAL A 322 -2.04 -7.97 10.40
C VAL A 322 -3.05 -7.85 9.25
N GLN A 323 -3.50 -6.62 8.96
CA GLN A 323 -4.43 -6.37 7.86
C GLN A 323 -3.86 -6.88 6.54
N GLY A 324 -4.67 -7.62 5.78
CA GLY A 324 -4.27 -8.22 4.50
C GLY A 324 -3.55 -9.57 4.63
N ALA A 325 -3.46 -10.16 5.83
CA ALA A 325 -2.83 -11.47 6.04
C ALA A 325 -3.48 -12.61 5.24
N ASP A 326 -4.78 -12.49 4.92
CA ASP A 326 -5.54 -13.41 4.08
C ASP A 326 -5.26 -13.25 2.57
N GLU A 327 -4.63 -12.14 2.17
CA GLU A 327 -4.26 -11.84 0.79
C GLU A 327 -2.80 -12.21 0.44
N VAL A 328 -2.04 -12.71 1.42
CA VAL A 328 -0.62 -13.05 1.28
C VAL A 328 -0.35 -14.50 1.69
N GLU A 329 0.75 -15.06 1.20
CA GLU A 329 1.11 -16.45 1.48
C GLU A 329 1.63 -16.58 2.92
N ILE A 330 0.83 -17.16 3.81
CA ILE A 330 1.29 -17.63 5.12
C ILE A 330 2.01 -18.96 4.89
N ILE A 331 3.28 -19.04 5.25
CA ILE A 331 4.11 -20.24 5.04
C ILE A 331 4.32 -21.05 6.31
N GLU A 332 4.21 -20.42 7.48
CA GLU A 332 4.37 -21.09 8.76
C GLU A 332 3.57 -20.41 9.88
N ILE A 333 3.18 -21.20 10.89
CA ILE A 333 2.49 -20.75 12.09
C ILE A 333 3.10 -21.43 13.32
N ILE A 334 3.54 -20.64 14.30
CA ILE A 334 4.10 -21.11 15.58
C ILE A 334 3.25 -20.54 16.70
N ASP A 335 2.50 -21.37 17.41
CA ASP A 335 1.48 -20.89 18.33
C ASP A 335 1.28 -21.84 19.51
N HIS A 336 0.73 -21.37 20.61
CA HIS A 336 0.31 -22.18 21.76
C HIS A 336 -1.18 -22.03 22.10
N HIS A 337 -1.90 -21.18 21.37
CA HIS A 337 -3.34 -20.96 21.55
C HIS A 337 -4.18 -22.06 20.91
N ARG A 338 -5.49 -22.00 21.16
CA ARG A 338 -6.48 -22.81 20.45
C ARG A 338 -6.42 -22.56 18.95
N ILE A 339 -6.70 -23.59 18.16
CA ILE A 339 -6.77 -23.47 16.71
C ILE A 339 -8.16 -22.97 16.31
N GLY A 340 -8.20 -21.86 15.57
CA GLY A 340 -9.40 -21.31 14.95
C GLY A 340 -9.61 -21.82 13.52
N ALA A 341 -10.63 -21.28 12.85
CA ALA A 341 -10.86 -21.58 11.43
C ALA A 341 -9.88 -20.78 10.57
N LEU A 342 -8.85 -21.46 10.05
CA LEU A 342 -7.90 -20.94 9.07
C LEU A 342 -7.87 -21.85 7.85
N THR A 343 -7.82 -21.27 6.64
CA THR A 343 -7.62 -22.01 5.39
C THR A 343 -6.37 -21.53 4.68
N THR A 344 -5.47 -22.44 4.33
CA THR A 344 -4.29 -22.13 3.49
C THR A 344 -4.45 -22.78 2.12
N HIS A 345 -3.93 -22.13 1.08
CA HIS A 345 -3.97 -22.66 -0.28
C HIS A 345 -2.95 -23.79 -0.53
N GLN A 346 -1.89 -23.85 0.27
CA GLN A 346 -0.83 -24.86 0.21
C GLN A 346 -0.55 -25.42 1.61
N PRO A 347 0.07 -26.60 1.73
CA PRO A 347 0.58 -27.10 3.00
C PRO A 347 1.62 -26.14 3.60
N ILE A 348 1.51 -25.88 4.90
CA ILE A 348 2.39 -24.98 5.65
C ILE A 348 3.00 -25.71 6.86
N LEU A 349 4.11 -25.20 7.40
CA LEU A 349 4.56 -25.65 8.72
C LEU A 349 3.63 -25.07 9.77
N PHE A 350 2.81 -25.91 10.41
CA PHE A 350 1.97 -25.50 11.53
C PHE A 350 2.46 -26.20 12.79
N ARG A 351 3.12 -25.47 13.69
CA ARG A 351 3.59 -25.99 14.98
C ARG A 351 2.77 -25.36 16.10
N ASN A 352 1.87 -26.15 16.66
CA ASN A 352 1.08 -25.76 17.82
C ASN A 352 1.31 -26.72 18.98
N GLU A 353 1.84 -26.19 20.08
CA GLU A 353 2.15 -26.97 21.28
C GLU A 353 1.40 -26.37 22.47
N PRO A 354 0.70 -27.17 23.29
CA PRO A 354 -0.06 -26.68 24.43
C PRO A 354 0.87 -26.39 25.63
N VAL A 355 1.78 -25.43 25.44
CA VAL A 355 2.74 -24.94 26.44
C VAL A 355 2.36 -23.53 26.91
N GLY A 356 3.03 -23.04 27.95
CA GLY A 356 2.67 -21.76 28.58
C GLY A 356 2.96 -20.52 27.75
N SER A 357 3.83 -20.61 26.73
CA SER A 357 4.26 -19.48 25.91
C SER A 357 4.79 -19.92 24.54
N THR A 358 4.57 -19.09 23.51
CA THR A 358 5.17 -19.25 22.19
C THR A 358 6.70 -19.17 22.25
N SER A 359 7.27 -18.33 23.13
CA SER A 359 8.73 -18.27 23.33
C SER A 359 9.34 -19.61 23.76
N THR A 360 8.58 -20.44 24.48
CA THR A 360 9.00 -21.82 24.83
C THR A 360 9.18 -22.67 23.57
N ILE A 361 8.25 -22.57 22.62
CA ILE A 361 8.28 -23.31 21.35
C ILE A 361 9.47 -22.83 20.51
N VAL A 362 9.67 -21.51 20.41
CA VAL A 362 10.78 -20.90 19.66
C VAL A 362 12.13 -21.30 20.26
N ALA A 363 12.30 -21.24 21.58
CA ALA A 363 13.53 -21.66 22.24
C ALA A 363 13.81 -23.15 22.01
N ASP A 364 12.79 -23.99 22.11
CA ASP A 364 12.89 -25.41 21.82
C ASP A 364 13.31 -25.68 20.36
N CYS A 365 12.92 -24.85 19.40
CA CYS A 365 13.43 -24.94 18.02
C CYS A 365 14.96 -24.83 17.97
N PHE A 366 15.56 -23.86 18.65
CA PHE A 366 17.03 -23.74 18.70
C PHE A 366 17.67 -25.00 19.31
N PHE A 367 17.10 -25.51 20.41
CA PHE A 367 17.65 -26.66 21.11
C PHE A 367 17.55 -27.96 20.29
N ARG A 368 16.39 -28.25 19.70
CA ARG A 368 16.17 -29.48 18.93
C ARG A 368 17.00 -29.56 17.66
N TYR A 369 17.22 -28.42 17.02
CA TYR A 369 18.01 -28.33 15.79
C TYR A 369 19.51 -28.05 16.04
N GLY A 370 19.93 -27.93 17.31
CA GLY A 370 21.33 -27.66 17.66
C GLY A 370 21.84 -26.32 17.12
N VAL A 371 20.94 -25.33 16.99
CA VAL A 371 21.26 -23.99 16.48
C VAL A 371 21.75 -23.12 17.63
N GLU A 372 22.87 -22.44 17.42
CA GLU A 372 23.38 -21.47 18.40
C GLU A 372 22.37 -20.33 18.63
N MET A 373 22.00 -20.11 19.90
CA MET A 373 21.12 -19.04 20.32
C MET A 373 21.94 -17.87 20.91
N PRO A 374 21.93 -16.68 20.29
CA PRO A 374 22.62 -15.52 20.84
C PRO A 374 22.10 -15.10 22.22
N LYS A 375 22.98 -14.61 23.10
CA LYS A 375 22.64 -14.16 24.47
C LYS A 375 21.43 -13.19 24.52
N PRO A 376 21.34 -12.14 23.66
CA PRO A 376 20.18 -11.25 23.66
C PRO A 376 18.87 -11.97 23.28
N ILE A 377 18.94 -12.93 22.34
CA ILE A 377 17.77 -13.70 21.91
C ILE A 377 17.30 -14.64 23.01
N ALA A 378 18.22 -15.28 23.73
CA ALA A 378 17.89 -16.07 24.91
C ALA A 378 17.18 -15.23 25.98
N GLY A 379 17.65 -13.99 26.19
CA GLY A 379 17.02 -13.04 27.11
C GLY A 379 15.61 -12.61 26.70
N LEU A 380 15.40 -12.35 25.40
CA LEU A 380 14.06 -12.03 24.86
C LEU A 380 13.09 -13.21 25.03
N LEU A 381 13.50 -14.43 24.65
CA LEU A 381 12.66 -15.61 24.79
C LEU A 381 12.38 -15.94 26.27
N LEU A 382 13.32 -15.65 27.17
CA LEU A 382 13.08 -15.71 28.61
C LEU A 382 11.98 -14.72 29.02
N ALA A 383 12.05 -13.48 28.53
CA ALA A 383 11.09 -12.44 28.84
C ALA A 383 9.66 -12.76 28.37
N GLY A 384 9.51 -13.28 27.14
CA GLY A 384 8.23 -13.75 26.62
C GLY A 384 7.65 -14.88 27.47
N LEU A 385 8.48 -15.89 27.77
CA LEU A 385 8.08 -17.03 28.61
C LEU A 385 7.60 -16.59 29.99
N VAL A 386 8.37 -15.76 30.71
CA VAL A 386 7.98 -15.33 32.07
C VAL A 386 6.81 -14.34 32.07
N SER A 387 6.58 -13.62 30.98
CA SER A 387 5.41 -12.75 30.81
C SER A 387 4.12 -13.59 30.83
N ASP A 388 4.02 -14.60 29.98
CA ASP A 388 2.78 -15.37 29.80
C ASP A 388 2.57 -16.41 30.88
N THR A 389 3.65 -16.98 31.40
CA THR A 389 3.59 -17.94 32.50
C THR A 389 3.52 -17.27 33.87
N LEU A 390 3.58 -15.93 33.96
CA LEU A 390 3.71 -15.19 35.22
C LEU A 390 4.85 -15.76 36.08
N ASN A 391 6.03 -15.92 35.48
CA ASN A 391 7.17 -16.63 36.07
C ASN A 391 6.80 -18.03 36.61
N LEU A 392 6.22 -18.87 35.75
CA LEU A 392 5.83 -20.25 36.04
C LEU A 392 4.69 -20.43 37.07
N THR A 393 3.96 -19.37 37.42
CA THR A 393 2.84 -19.43 38.38
C THR A 393 1.46 -19.50 37.70
N SER A 394 1.39 -19.17 36.40
CA SER A 394 0.17 -19.28 35.61
C SER A 394 -0.31 -20.73 35.50
N PRO A 395 -1.64 -20.98 35.47
CA PRO A 395 -2.19 -22.31 35.22
C PRO A 395 -1.85 -22.89 33.85
N THR A 396 -1.39 -22.07 32.89
CA THR A 396 -0.95 -22.53 31.57
C THR A 396 0.47 -23.11 31.57
N THR A 397 1.21 -22.95 32.67
CA THR A 397 2.61 -23.40 32.79
C THR A 397 2.73 -24.92 32.72
N THR A 398 3.68 -25.41 31.93
CA THR A 398 3.98 -26.83 31.75
C THR A 398 5.39 -27.19 32.21
N PRO A 399 5.70 -28.50 32.41
CA PRO A 399 7.06 -28.94 32.72
C PRO A 399 8.10 -28.53 31.66
N GLN A 400 7.69 -28.39 30.40
CA GLN A 400 8.55 -27.94 29.30
C GLN A 400 8.97 -26.47 29.49
N ASP A 401 8.05 -25.61 29.92
CA ASP A 401 8.36 -24.20 30.24
C ASP A 401 9.42 -24.10 31.34
N VAL A 402 9.32 -24.96 32.37
CA VAL A 402 10.30 -25.01 33.47
C VAL A 402 11.68 -25.42 32.98
N GLU A 403 11.77 -26.43 32.11
CA GLU A 403 13.05 -26.89 31.56
C GLU A 403 13.68 -25.85 30.64
N VAL A 404 12.87 -25.26 29.75
CA VAL A 404 13.30 -24.23 28.81
C VAL A 404 13.76 -22.98 29.56
N LEU A 405 13.02 -22.52 30.57
CA LEU A 405 13.40 -21.35 31.36
C LEU A 405 14.79 -21.50 31.99
N LYS A 406 15.09 -22.66 32.59
CA LYS A 406 16.42 -22.93 33.18
C LYS A 406 17.56 -22.84 32.16
N LYS A 407 17.33 -23.35 30.94
CA LYS A 407 18.30 -23.24 29.85
C LYS A 407 18.47 -21.79 29.41
N LEU A 408 17.37 -21.05 29.28
CA LEU A 408 17.38 -19.65 28.91
C LEU A 408 18.06 -18.77 29.97
N GLU A 409 17.85 -19.00 31.27
CA GLU A 409 18.58 -18.30 32.35
C GLU A 409 20.10 -18.47 32.21
N THR A 410 20.54 -19.70 31.90
CA THR A 410 21.96 -20.02 31.72
C THR A 410 22.54 -19.31 30.47
N LEU A 411 21.81 -19.32 29.35
CA LEU A 411 22.26 -18.72 28.10
C LEU A 411 22.22 -17.18 28.12
N SER A 412 21.22 -16.62 28.78
CA SER A 412 21.02 -15.17 28.89
C SER A 412 21.81 -14.54 30.02
N ASP A 413 22.29 -15.32 31.01
CA ASP A 413 22.92 -14.84 32.24
C ASP A 413 21.98 -13.91 33.04
N VAL A 414 20.69 -14.25 33.03
CA VAL A 414 19.62 -13.52 33.70
C VAL A 414 18.93 -14.43 34.70
N ASN A 415 18.73 -13.94 35.92
CA ASN A 415 17.87 -14.61 36.89
C ASN A 415 16.40 -14.26 36.58
N ALA A 416 15.61 -15.27 36.22
CA ALA A 416 14.22 -15.10 35.79
C ALA A 416 13.39 -14.38 36.84
N ARG A 417 13.47 -14.81 38.10
CA ARG A 417 12.70 -14.20 39.21
C ARG A 417 12.97 -12.69 39.35
N ASN A 418 14.23 -12.30 39.47
CA ASN A 418 14.61 -10.89 39.62
C ASN A 418 14.24 -10.07 38.38
N PHE A 419 14.32 -10.68 37.19
CA PHE A 419 13.93 -10.04 35.96
C PHE A 419 12.41 -9.83 35.89
N THR A 420 11.63 -10.85 36.23
CA THR A 420 10.18 -10.79 36.21
C THR A 420 9.63 -9.75 37.19
N GLU A 421 10.22 -9.63 38.39
CA GLU A 421 9.87 -8.57 39.33
C GLU A 421 10.04 -7.17 38.72
N LYS A 422 11.15 -6.93 37.99
CA LYS A 422 11.39 -5.67 37.28
C LYS A 422 10.45 -5.47 36.09
N LEU A 423 10.19 -6.53 35.33
CA LEU A 423 9.30 -6.51 34.16
C LEU A 423 7.86 -6.13 34.55
N PHE A 424 7.32 -6.74 35.61
CA PHE A 424 5.98 -6.38 36.08
C PHE A 424 5.94 -5.01 36.75
N ALA A 425 7.02 -4.62 37.44
CA ALA A 425 7.14 -3.28 38.01
C ALA A 425 7.18 -2.19 36.92
N SER A 426 7.74 -2.46 35.74
CA SER A 426 7.86 -1.49 34.65
C SER A 426 6.52 -1.17 33.97
N GLY A 427 5.51 -2.06 34.06
CA GLY A 427 4.17 -1.85 33.50
C GLY A 427 3.12 -1.40 34.51
N SER A 428 3.47 -1.19 35.78
CA SER A 428 2.53 -0.74 36.81
C SER A 428 2.30 0.77 36.70
N LEU A 429 1.07 1.19 36.38
CA LEU A 429 0.69 2.61 36.35
C LEU A 429 0.90 3.26 37.70
N LEU A 430 0.69 2.51 38.78
CA LEU A 430 0.96 2.92 40.16
C LEU A 430 2.46 3.01 40.49
N ASN A 431 3.39 2.59 39.64
CA ASN A 431 4.83 2.90 39.81
C ASN A 431 5.27 4.06 38.92
N LEU A 432 4.74 4.12 37.69
CA LEU A 432 5.14 5.08 36.68
C LEU A 432 4.62 6.50 36.94
N LYS A 433 3.48 6.62 37.64
CA LYS A 433 2.79 7.91 37.83
C LYS A 433 2.66 8.28 39.31
N SER A 434 2.70 9.57 39.60
CA SER A 434 2.30 10.08 40.91
C SER A 434 0.82 9.79 41.18
N ALA A 435 0.40 9.69 42.45
CA ALA A 435 -0.99 9.41 42.81
C ALA A 435 -2.01 10.36 42.13
N PRO A 436 -1.77 11.69 42.02
CA PRO A 436 -2.66 12.58 41.28
C PRO A 436 -2.74 12.27 39.77
N GLN A 437 -1.61 11.90 39.15
CA GLN A 437 -1.57 11.53 37.73
C GLN A 437 -2.24 10.17 37.48
N ALA A 438 -2.08 9.22 38.39
CA ALA A 438 -2.72 7.92 38.33
C ALA A 438 -4.25 8.06 38.39
N VAL A 439 -4.76 8.83 39.36
CA VAL A 439 -6.19 9.17 39.47
C VAL A 439 -6.72 9.87 38.22
N ALA A 440 -5.92 10.73 37.57
CA ALA A 440 -6.36 11.48 36.40
C ALA A 440 -6.32 10.70 35.06
N THR A 441 -5.54 9.61 34.96
CA THR A 441 -5.19 8.98 33.67
C THR A 441 -6.41 8.46 32.89
N ASP A 442 -7.29 7.69 33.52
CA ASP A 442 -8.59 7.29 32.95
C ASP A 442 -9.73 7.72 33.87
N CYS A 443 -9.74 9.01 34.23
CA CYS A 443 -10.84 9.61 34.98
C CYS A 443 -11.98 10.04 34.04
N LYS A 444 -13.22 9.72 34.42
CA LYS A 444 -14.42 10.25 33.76
C LYS A 444 -15.32 10.95 34.76
N GLU A 445 -15.85 12.08 34.32
CA GLU A 445 -16.76 12.92 35.08
C GLU A 445 -18.21 12.58 34.70
N TYR A 446 -19.07 12.52 35.71
CA TYR A 446 -20.48 12.19 35.56
C TYR A 446 -21.33 13.16 36.38
N ALA A 447 -22.58 13.35 35.96
CA ALA A 447 -23.56 14.13 36.69
C ALA A 447 -24.90 13.41 36.67
N GLU A 448 -25.47 13.16 37.86
CA GLU A 448 -26.78 12.53 38.01
C GLU A 448 -27.55 13.29 39.09
N ASN A 449 -28.82 13.62 38.84
CA ASN A 449 -29.70 14.31 39.81
C ASN A 449 -29.11 15.61 40.39
N GLY A 450 -28.35 16.37 39.59
CA GLY A 450 -27.74 17.64 40.00
C GLY A 450 -26.46 17.51 40.84
N ARG A 451 -25.99 16.28 41.13
CA ARG A 451 -24.71 16.02 41.81
C ARG A 451 -23.68 15.54 40.81
N LYS A 452 -22.47 16.11 40.86
CA LYS A 452 -21.33 15.72 40.02
C LYS A 452 -20.44 14.72 40.77
N PHE A 453 -19.92 13.72 40.08
CA PHE A 453 -18.98 12.74 40.65
C PHE A 453 -17.98 12.28 39.59
N SER A 454 -16.86 11.69 40.02
CA SER A 454 -15.83 11.16 39.12
C SER A 454 -15.58 9.67 39.37
N VAL A 455 -15.23 8.94 38.30
CA VAL A 455 -14.82 7.54 38.37
C VAL A 455 -13.59 7.31 37.48
N ALA A 456 -12.46 7.04 38.13
CA ALA A 456 -11.21 6.63 37.52
C ALA A 456 -11.08 5.11 37.45
N GLN A 457 -10.31 4.60 36.50
CA GLN A 457 -9.97 3.19 36.41
C GLN A 457 -8.46 3.03 36.16
N ILE A 458 -7.83 2.09 36.85
CA ILE A 458 -6.44 1.70 36.67
C ILE A 458 -6.40 0.18 36.56
N GLU A 459 -5.63 -0.32 35.61
CA GLU A 459 -5.36 -1.74 35.43
C GLU A 459 -4.00 -2.06 36.03
N GLU A 460 -3.95 -3.06 36.90
CA GLU A 460 -2.75 -3.55 37.56
C GLU A 460 -2.70 -5.08 37.46
N THR A 461 -1.53 -5.66 37.72
CA THR A 461 -1.37 -7.10 37.90
C THR A 461 -1.08 -7.37 39.37
N GLY A 462 -2.12 -7.76 40.11
CA GLY A 462 -2.12 -7.85 41.58
C GLY A 462 -2.28 -6.50 42.31
N PHE A 463 -2.40 -6.56 43.64
CA PHE A 463 -2.72 -5.38 44.48
C PHE A 463 -1.59 -4.92 45.40
N ASP A 464 -0.38 -5.49 45.32
CA ASP A 464 0.71 -5.15 46.24
C ASP A 464 1.12 -3.67 46.18
N GLN A 465 1.20 -3.11 44.97
CA GLN A 465 1.53 -1.69 44.79
C GLN A 465 0.39 -0.78 45.23
N PHE A 466 -0.85 -1.22 45.01
CA PHE A 466 -2.03 -0.55 45.51
C PHE A 466 -1.96 -0.41 47.04
N TRP A 467 -1.72 -1.51 47.77
CA TRP A 467 -1.68 -1.50 49.24
C TRP A 467 -0.56 -0.64 49.81
N LYS A 468 0.62 -0.59 49.15
CA LYS A 468 1.74 0.27 49.55
C LYS A 468 1.43 1.77 49.40
N ARG A 469 0.57 2.13 48.44
CA ARG A 469 0.28 3.52 48.08
C ARG A 469 -1.15 3.97 48.41
N LYS A 470 -1.92 3.15 49.11
CA LYS A 470 -3.35 3.40 49.38
C LYS A 470 -3.61 4.78 49.99
N ASP A 471 -2.77 5.21 50.93
CA ASP A 471 -2.96 6.47 51.66
C ASP A 471 -2.68 7.68 50.75
N GLU A 472 -1.66 7.58 49.90
CA GLU A 472 -1.36 8.59 48.87
C GLU A 472 -2.49 8.69 47.84
N LEU A 473 -3.04 7.55 47.42
CA LEU A 473 -4.14 7.48 46.45
C LEU A 473 -5.44 8.04 47.03
N LEU A 474 -5.77 7.72 48.29
CA LEU A 474 -6.92 8.29 48.99
C LEU A 474 -6.79 9.81 49.14
N ALA A 475 -5.61 10.30 49.54
CA ALA A 475 -5.35 11.73 49.66
C ALA A 475 -5.46 12.45 48.30
N ALA A 476 -4.89 11.87 47.23
CA ALA A 476 -4.99 12.42 45.88
C ALA A 476 -6.42 12.41 45.34
N LEU A 477 -7.19 11.36 45.62
CA LEU A 477 -8.60 11.24 45.21
C LEU A 477 -9.47 12.27 45.95
N GLU A 478 -9.20 12.53 47.24
CA GLU A 478 -9.92 13.53 48.03
C GLU A 478 -9.56 14.97 47.62
N ASP A 479 -8.30 15.24 47.31
CA ASP A 479 -7.88 16.52 46.73
C ASP A 479 -8.54 16.75 45.35
N HIS A 480 -8.58 15.71 44.51
CA HIS A 480 -9.28 15.74 43.23
C HIS A 480 -10.78 16.05 43.39
N ARG A 481 -11.43 15.41 44.37
CA ARG A 481 -12.84 15.65 44.71
C ARG A 481 -13.08 17.11 45.12
N LYS A 482 -12.27 17.65 46.04
CA LYS A 482 -12.42 19.02 46.58
C LYS A 482 -12.18 20.08 45.51
N ARG A 483 -11.13 19.94 44.70
CA ARG A 483 -10.77 20.93 43.66
C ARG A 483 -11.85 21.10 42.59
N ARG A 484 -12.64 20.06 42.33
CA ARG A 484 -13.66 20.02 41.28
C ARG A 484 -15.09 20.06 41.82
N ASP A 485 -15.26 20.21 43.13
CA ASP A 485 -16.55 20.23 43.82
C ASP A 485 -17.43 19.01 43.51
N TYR A 486 -16.82 17.81 43.56
CA TYR A 486 -17.53 16.55 43.36
C TYR A 486 -18.18 16.04 44.65
N PHE A 487 -19.37 15.50 44.52
CA PHE A 487 -20.11 14.84 45.60
C PHE A 487 -19.37 13.60 46.12
N PHE A 488 -18.81 12.79 45.22
CA PHE A 488 -17.79 11.79 45.55
C PHE A 488 -16.83 11.60 44.36
N SER A 489 -15.68 10.98 44.62
CA SER A 489 -14.75 10.51 43.60
C SER A 489 -14.37 9.07 43.89
N ALA A 490 -14.34 8.25 42.84
CA ALA A 490 -14.05 6.83 42.94
C ALA A 490 -12.89 6.43 42.03
N LEU A 491 -12.10 5.46 42.46
CA LEU A 491 -11.03 4.84 41.68
C LEU A 491 -11.21 3.32 41.71
N LEU A 492 -11.35 2.71 40.54
CA LEU A 492 -11.40 1.27 40.35
C LEU A 492 -10.00 0.76 39.96
N VAL A 493 -9.34 0.01 40.85
CA VAL A 493 -8.08 -0.66 40.56
C VAL A 493 -8.39 -2.11 40.21
N THR A 494 -8.26 -2.47 38.94
CA THR A 494 -8.61 -3.79 38.41
C THR A 494 -7.37 -4.63 38.25
N ASP A 495 -7.36 -5.80 38.90
CA ASP A 495 -6.40 -6.85 38.61
C ASP A 495 -6.82 -7.57 37.33
N VAL A 496 -6.09 -7.33 36.25
CA VAL A 496 -6.40 -7.90 34.93
C VAL A 496 -6.23 -9.42 34.90
N THR A 497 -5.46 -10.00 35.82
CA THR A 497 -5.20 -11.44 35.88
C THR A 497 -6.31 -12.17 36.63
N THR A 498 -6.73 -11.65 37.79
CA THR A 498 -7.74 -12.30 38.64
C THR A 498 -9.18 -11.85 38.36
N GLN A 499 -9.36 -10.86 37.47
CA GLN A 499 -10.67 -10.23 37.17
C GLN A 499 -11.38 -9.67 38.41
N MET A 500 -10.62 -9.38 39.46
CA MET A 500 -11.07 -8.76 40.69
C MET A 500 -10.68 -7.29 40.68
N SER A 501 -11.48 -6.43 41.32
CA SER A 501 -11.12 -5.03 41.50
C SER A 501 -11.21 -4.58 42.95
N LEU A 502 -10.39 -3.59 43.30
CA LEU A 502 -10.51 -2.79 44.50
C LEU A 502 -11.11 -1.44 44.15
N LEU A 503 -12.18 -1.05 44.84
CA LEU A 503 -12.82 0.24 44.70
C LEU A 503 -12.41 1.15 45.85
N LEU A 504 -11.77 2.26 45.52
CA LEU A 504 -11.56 3.38 46.43
C LEU A 504 -12.67 4.40 46.20
N ILE A 505 -13.24 4.91 47.27
CA ILE A 505 -14.23 5.98 47.21
C ILE A 505 -14.02 6.98 48.33
N VAL A 506 -14.07 8.26 47.97
CA VAL A 506 -13.99 9.39 48.90
C VAL A 506 -15.13 10.36 48.61
N GLY A 507 -15.80 10.84 49.65
CA GLY A 507 -16.97 11.70 49.51
C GLY A 507 -17.89 11.66 50.73
N ASP A 508 -19.16 11.99 50.50
CA ASP A 508 -20.18 11.98 51.55
C ASP A 508 -20.37 10.57 52.14
N ALA A 509 -20.47 10.50 53.48
CA ALA A 509 -20.64 9.23 54.21
C ALA A 509 -21.92 8.47 53.80
N ALA A 510 -22.91 9.17 53.26
CA ALA A 510 -24.12 8.55 52.72
C ALA A 510 -23.86 7.66 51.49
N VAL A 511 -22.78 7.89 50.73
CA VAL A 511 -22.41 7.06 49.57
C VAL A 511 -21.65 5.82 50.04
N ASP A 512 -20.68 6.00 50.94
CA ASP A 512 -19.89 4.92 51.53
C ASP A 512 -20.79 3.88 52.23
N GLY A 513 -21.84 4.33 52.93
CA GLY A 513 -22.80 3.45 53.62
C GLY A 513 -23.83 2.74 52.73
N LYS A 514 -23.90 3.03 51.42
CA LYS A 514 -24.85 2.39 50.48
C LYS A 514 -24.17 1.45 49.47
N ILE A 515 -22.87 1.21 49.65
CA ILE A 515 -22.13 0.24 48.83
C ILE A 515 -22.26 -1.15 49.47
N ASP A 516 -22.99 -2.03 48.81
CA ASP A 516 -23.31 -3.38 49.28
C ASP A 516 -22.18 -4.41 48.98
N TYR A 517 -20.96 -3.96 48.66
CA TYR A 517 -19.77 -4.80 48.45
C TYR A 517 -18.98 -5.02 49.76
N PRO A 518 -18.21 -6.13 49.89
CA PRO A 518 -17.35 -6.36 51.05
C PRO A 518 -16.40 -5.18 51.29
N ARG A 519 -16.50 -4.57 52.47
CA ARG A 519 -15.61 -3.48 52.90
C ARG A 519 -14.34 -4.07 53.50
N LEU A 520 -13.18 -3.68 52.96
CA LEU A 520 -11.88 -4.08 53.50
C LEU A 520 -11.37 -3.05 54.51
N GLU A 521 -11.46 -1.76 54.16
CA GLU A 521 -11.08 -0.62 54.99
C GLU A 521 -12.05 0.55 54.75
N PRO A 522 -12.08 1.62 55.58
CA PRO A 522 -12.89 2.81 55.30
C PRO A 522 -12.60 3.37 53.91
N GLY A 523 -13.63 3.46 53.04
CA GLY A 523 -13.49 3.91 51.66
C GLY A 523 -12.85 2.92 50.69
N ILE A 524 -12.59 1.65 51.09
CA ILE A 524 -12.00 0.61 50.22
C ILE A 524 -12.88 -0.65 50.23
N PHE A 525 -13.32 -1.07 49.05
CA PHE A 525 -14.22 -2.21 48.85
C PHE A 525 -13.64 -3.25 47.89
N GLU A 526 -13.88 -4.52 48.15
CA GLU A 526 -13.55 -5.65 47.27
C GLU A 526 -14.71 -5.91 46.31
N LEU A 527 -14.45 -5.84 45.01
CA LEU A 527 -15.44 -6.09 43.96
C LEU A 527 -15.00 -7.30 43.13
N ARG A 528 -15.62 -8.45 43.42
CA ARG A 528 -15.43 -9.69 42.63
C ARG A 528 -16.18 -9.60 41.31
N ASP A 529 -15.54 -10.06 40.23
CA ASP A 529 -16.07 -10.08 38.86
C ASP A 529 -16.45 -8.71 38.27
N VAL A 530 -16.04 -7.61 38.89
CA VAL A 530 -16.24 -6.26 38.37
C VAL A 530 -14.93 -5.77 37.75
N VAL A 531 -14.91 -5.67 36.43
CA VAL A 531 -13.74 -5.21 35.65
C VAL A 531 -14.05 -4.00 34.77
N SER A 532 -15.34 -3.69 34.57
CA SER A 532 -15.78 -2.60 33.70
C SER A 532 -16.38 -1.45 34.49
N ARG A 533 -15.70 -0.30 34.48
CA ARG A 533 -16.28 0.96 34.99
C ARG A 533 -17.64 1.26 34.36
N LYS A 534 -17.76 1.16 33.03
CA LYS A 534 -18.97 1.61 32.30
C LYS A 534 -20.15 0.64 32.41
N LYS A 535 -19.90 -0.66 32.26
CA LYS A 535 -20.99 -1.66 32.18
C LYS A 535 -21.45 -2.16 33.55
N GLN A 536 -20.56 -2.16 34.54
CA GLN A 536 -20.81 -2.80 35.83
C GLN A 536 -20.82 -1.79 36.99
N LEU A 537 -19.71 -1.05 37.17
CA LEU A 537 -19.56 -0.14 38.32
C LEU A 537 -20.47 1.10 38.23
N LEU A 538 -20.52 1.77 37.09
CA LEU A 538 -21.28 3.01 36.93
C LEU A 538 -22.79 2.82 37.14
N PRO A 539 -23.47 1.80 36.56
CA PRO A 539 -24.88 1.53 36.88
C PRO A 539 -25.12 1.29 38.37
N PHE A 540 -24.21 0.58 39.04
CA PHE A 540 -24.27 0.33 40.48
C PHE A 540 -24.15 1.63 41.29
N LEU A 541 -23.13 2.46 41.05
CA LEU A 541 -22.94 3.73 41.76
C LEU A 541 -24.12 4.69 41.54
N THR A 542 -24.67 4.74 40.33
CA THR A 542 -25.88 5.53 40.02
C THR A 542 -27.12 4.99 40.76
N HIS A 543 -27.24 3.68 40.94
CA HIS A 543 -28.29 3.08 41.74
C HIS A 543 -28.15 3.43 43.23
N CYS A 544 -26.95 3.36 43.80
CA CYS A 544 -26.66 3.80 45.17
C CYS A 544 -27.04 5.29 45.36
N LEU A 545 -26.68 6.16 44.42
CA LEU A 545 -27.06 7.58 44.43
C LEU A 545 -28.57 7.81 44.45
N LYS A 546 -29.36 7.00 43.74
CA LYS A 546 -30.82 7.10 43.72
C LYS A 546 -31.44 6.71 45.07
N ARG A 547 -30.87 5.72 45.76
CA ARG A 547 -31.33 5.26 47.09
C ARG A 547 -31.02 6.23 48.22
N ILE A 548 -30.01 7.08 48.08
CA ILE A 548 -29.69 8.11 49.09
C ILE A 548 -30.82 9.15 49.21
N ARG A 549 -31.63 9.35 48.15
CA ARG A 549 -32.73 10.31 48.13
C ARG A 549 -34.08 9.78 48.66
N SER A 550 -34.23 8.48 48.89
CA SER A 550 -35.48 7.92 49.42
C SER A 550 -35.61 8.01 50.95
N GLU A 551 -34.57 8.51 51.63
CA GLU A 551 -34.48 8.59 53.09
C GLU A 551 -34.17 10.01 53.62
N THR A 552 -34.09 11.01 52.74
CA THR A 552 -34.03 12.46 53.04
C THR A 552 -35.18 13.17 52.36
#